data_AF-A0A726Z8Q3-F1
#
_entry.id   AF-A0A726Z8Q3-F1
#
_cell.length_a   1.000
_cell.length_b   1.000
_cell.length_c   1.000
_cell.angle_alpha   90.00
_cell.angle_beta   90.00
_cell.angle_gamma   90.00
#
_symmetry.space_group_name_H-M   'P 1'
#
loop_
_entity.id
_entity.type
_entity.pdbx_description
1 polymer ?
#
loop_
_entity_poly.entity_id
_entity_poly.type
_entity_poly.pdbx_seq_one_letter_code
_entity_poly.pdbx_strand_id
1 'polypeptide(L)'
;MQQVICKYILKWVEDNLTSDLNVSDMAVSTGYSRRTLEIWFSEQYGMSPGKYLNRRRMTRAAVLLKLTRLPITEIAMLLHHSSNQNFARAFRHFSGVTPTNYRNSNEWDLSGLQASFFYAKEISFNVTTCTLPEQYITGVSYSCADSYLYNTNNLLTDYIQKEVIRLIKSGTTNIYLIGETILPQNIKESRVGQLVATVTVGTLVNVSSEDTAIMTSGKFCRYSFSCKWEEYY
;
A
#
# COMPACT_ATOMS: atom_id res chain seq x y z
N MET A 1 -22.68 -14.34 11.03
CA MET A 1 -22.14 -13.50 12.12
C MET A 1 -20.62 -13.59 12.20
N GLN A 2 -20.01 -14.78 12.37
CA GLN A 2 -18.55 -14.98 12.43
C GLN A 2 -17.77 -14.33 11.27
N GLN A 3 -18.21 -14.52 10.01
CA GLN A 3 -17.55 -13.92 8.84
C GLN A 3 -17.56 -12.38 8.86
N VAL A 4 -18.65 -11.77 9.36
CA VAL A 4 -18.76 -10.31 9.47
C VAL A 4 -17.77 -9.78 10.49
N ILE A 5 -17.64 -10.44 11.64
CA ILE A 5 -16.65 -10.10 12.67
C ILE A 5 -15.23 -10.29 12.15
N CYS A 6 -14.95 -11.38 11.43
CA CYS A 6 -13.64 -11.61 10.81
C CYS A 6 -13.28 -10.50 9.81
N LYS A 7 -14.23 -10.09 8.96
CA LYS A 7 -14.03 -8.95 8.04
C LYS A 7 -13.83 -7.62 8.77
N TYR A 8 -14.53 -7.41 9.89
CA TYR A 8 -14.31 -6.26 10.76
C TYR A 8 -12.90 -6.24 11.36
N ILE A 9 -12.42 -7.39 11.87
CA ILE A 9 -11.04 -7.52 12.40
C ILE A 9 -10.03 -7.18 11.31
N LEU A 10 -10.23 -7.68 10.09
CA LEU A 10 -9.35 -7.36 8.95
C LEU A 10 -9.30 -5.86 8.70
N LYS A 11 -10.46 -5.22 8.55
CA LYS A 11 -10.53 -3.76 8.37
C LYS A 11 -9.86 -3.00 9.52
N TRP A 12 -10.16 -3.38 10.76
CA TRP A 12 -9.59 -2.76 11.94
C TRP A 12 -8.07 -2.85 11.92
N VAL A 13 -7.48 -3.99 11.53
CA VAL A 13 -6.02 -4.13 11.44
C VAL A 13 -5.44 -3.18 10.38
N GLU A 14 -6.05 -3.09 9.19
CA GLU A 14 -5.58 -2.15 8.15
C GLU A 14 -5.60 -0.71 8.63
N ASP A 15 -6.67 -0.30 9.31
CA ASP A 15 -6.87 1.06 9.79
C ASP A 15 -5.93 1.40 10.97
N ASN A 16 -5.31 0.40 11.62
CA ASN A 16 -4.55 0.54 12.88
C ASN A 16 -3.08 0.05 12.81
N LEU A 17 -2.50 -0.03 11.61
CA LEU A 17 -1.11 -0.45 11.43
C LEU A 17 -0.10 0.52 12.08
N THR A 18 -0.46 1.80 12.22
CA THR A 18 0.39 2.86 12.78
C THR A 18 -0.23 3.54 13.99
N SER A 19 -1.12 2.85 14.70
CA SER A 19 -1.61 3.25 16.02
C SER A 19 -1.00 2.37 17.11
N ASP A 20 -1.01 2.83 18.35
CA ASP A 20 -0.58 2.05 19.52
C ASP A 20 -1.61 1.01 19.96
N LEU A 21 -2.74 0.95 19.27
CA LEU A 21 -3.83 0.03 19.56
C LEU A 21 -3.41 -1.43 19.36
N ASN A 22 -3.95 -2.28 20.24
CA ASN A 22 -3.72 -3.71 20.28
C ASN A 22 -5.03 -4.49 20.17
N VAL A 23 -4.92 -5.82 20.06
CA VAL A 23 -6.07 -6.73 19.87
C VAL A 23 -7.09 -6.63 21.01
N SER A 24 -6.67 -6.26 22.21
CA SER A 24 -7.57 -6.07 23.36
C SER A 24 -8.45 -4.84 23.16
N ASP A 25 -7.92 -3.77 22.57
CA ASP A 25 -8.70 -2.56 22.25
C ASP A 25 -9.74 -2.84 21.17
N MET A 26 -9.37 -3.67 20.19
CA MET A 26 -10.31 -4.19 19.18
C MET A 26 -11.40 -5.06 19.81
N ALA A 27 -11.07 -5.89 20.81
CA ALA A 27 -12.07 -6.75 21.45
C ALA A 27 -13.18 -5.92 22.12
N VAL A 28 -12.80 -4.83 22.78
CA VAL A 28 -13.73 -3.88 23.42
C VAL A 28 -14.73 -3.31 22.42
N SER A 29 -14.31 -2.98 21.19
CA SER A 29 -15.20 -2.41 20.17
C SER A 29 -16.19 -3.42 19.57
N THR A 30 -15.92 -4.72 19.70
CA THR A 30 -16.80 -5.78 19.15
C THR A 30 -17.82 -6.33 20.14
N GLY A 31 -17.65 -6.08 21.44
CA GLY A 31 -18.47 -6.69 22.50
C GLY A 31 -18.19 -8.18 22.77
N TYR A 32 -17.18 -8.77 22.12
CA TYR A 32 -16.79 -10.17 22.33
C TYR A 32 -15.49 -10.30 23.12
N SER A 33 -15.34 -11.45 23.79
CA SER A 33 -14.07 -11.77 24.44
C SER A 33 -12.95 -11.94 23.44
N ARG A 34 -11.73 -11.55 23.81
CA ARG A 34 -10.51 -11.77 23.00
C ARG A 34 -10.36 -13.23 22.55
N ARG A 35 -10.65 -14.18 23.44
CA ARG A 35 -10.56 -15.62 23.15
C ARG A 35 -11.50 -16.02 21.99
N THR A 36 -12.74 -15.52 22.02
CA THR A 36 -13.72 -15.79 20.97
C THR A 36 -13.24 -15.27 19.61
N LEU A 37 -12.70 -14.05 19.58
CA LEU A 37 -12.17 -13.44 18.36
C LEU A 37 -10.94 -14.18 17.84
N GLU A 38 -10.05 -14.63 18.72
CA GLU A 38 -8.87 -15.43 18.36
C GLU A 38 -9.26 -16.75 17.72
N ILE A 39 -10.24 -17.47 18.28
CA ILE A 39 -10.76 -18.73 17.73
C ILE A 39 -11.34 -18.48 16.34
N TRP A 40 -12.32 -17.57 16.24
CA TRP A 40 -13.02 -17.33 14.99
C TRP A 40 -12.10 -16.89 13.86
N PHE A 41 -11.14 -16.01 14.15
CA PHE A 41 -10.21 -15.51 13.15
C PHE A 41 -9.18 -16.59 12.75
N SER A 42 -8.73 -17.42 13.70
CA SER A 42 -7.80 -18.52 13.41
C SER A 42 -8.45 -19.64 12.60
N GLU A 43 -9.72 -19.96 12.84
CA GLU A 43 -10.48 -20.93 12.04
C GLU A 43 -10.62 -20.48 10.58
N GLN A 44 -10.74 -19.17 10.34
CA GLN A 44 -10.93 -18.62 8.99
C GLN A 44 -9.60 -18.37 8.25
N TYR A 45 -8.56 -17.88 8.94
CA TYR A 45 -7.32 -17.39 8.30
C TYR A 45 -6.04 -18.11 8.78
N GLY A 46 -6.15 -19.13 9.65
CA GLY A 46 -5.02 -19.94 10.10
C GLY A 46 -4.03 -19.22 11.02
N MET A 47 -4.36 -18.04 11.53
CA MET A 47 -3.53 -17.29 12.48
C MET A 47 -4.38 -16.43 13.41
N SER A 48 -3.84 -15.99 14.54
CA SER A 48 -4.55 -15.08 15.44
C SER A 48 -4.54 -13.63 14.93
N PRO A 49 -5.52 -12.78 15.34
CA PRO A 49 -5.54 -11.37 14.97
C PRO A 49 -4.25 -10.62 15.34
N GLY A 50 -3.65 -10.95 16.49
CA GLY A 50 -2.40 -10.32 16.93
C GLY A 50 -1.20 -10.72 16.09
N LYS A 51 -1.14 -11.99 15.67
CA LYS A 51 -0.11 -12.45 14.72
C LYS A 51 -0.27 -11.77 13.36
N TYR A 52 -1.51 -11.64 12.87
CA TYR A 52 -1.81 -10.94 11.63
C TYR A 52 -1.40 -9.46 11.70
N LEU A 53 -1.81 -8.73 12.75
CA LEU A 53 -1.42 -7.33 12.98
C LEU A 53 0.10 -7.15 12.97
N ASN A 54 0.84 -7.99 13.71
CA ASN A 54 2.30 -7.90 13.75
C ASN A 54 2.92 -8.18 12.37
N ARG A 55 2.48 -9.23 11.67
CA ARG A 55 2.99 -9.51 10.31
C ARG A 55 2.71 -8.37 9.34
N ARG A 56 1.56 -7.71 9.44
CA ARG A 56 1.24 -6.53 8.63
C ARG A 56 2.10 -5.32 8.97
N ARG A 57 2.36 -5.05 10.25
CA ARG A 57 3.33 -4.02 10.67
C ARG A 57 4.73 -4.31 10.16
N MET A 58 5.20 -5.55 10.26
CA MET A 58 6.52 -5.95 9.75
C MET A 58 6.62 -5.89 8.21
N THR A 59 5.55 -6.25 7.51
CA THR A 59 5.44 -6.06 6.06
C THR A 59 5.54 -4.58 5.71
N ARG A 60 4.89 -3.71 6.50
CA ARG A 60 5.00 -2.26 6.31
C ARG A 60 6.43 -1.78 6.54
N ALA A 61 7.09 -2.25 7.59
CA ALA A 61 8.49 -1.96 7.85
C ALA A 61 9.39 -2.34 6.67
N ALA A 62 9.19 -3.52 6.08
CA ALA A 62 9.98 -4.00 4.94
C ALA A 62 9.83 -3.07 3.73
N VAL A 63 8.60 -2.65 3.42
CA VAL A 63 8.31 -1.68 2.36
C VAL A 63 9.00 -0.34 2.64
N LEU A 64 8.92 0.19 3.86
CA LEU A 64 9.56 1.45 4.24
C LEU A 64 11.08 1.38 4.16
N LEU A 65 11.67 0.25 4.58
CA LEU A 65 13.11 0.05 4.53
C LEU A 65 13.65 0.05 3.09
N LYS A 66 12.87 -0.50 2.13
CA LYS A 66 13.24 -0.62 0.72
C LYS A 66 12.94 0.62 -0.10
N LEU A 67 11.76 1.20 0.09
CA LEU A 67 11.27 2.27 -0.77
C LEU A 67 11.59 3.67 -0.24
N THR A 68 12.12 3.81 0.98
CA THR A 68 12.39 5.13 1.57
C THR A 68 13.77 5.21 2.20
N ARG A 69 14.23 6.44 2.44
CA ARG A 69 15.48 6.72 3.16
C ARG A 69 15.29 6.99 4.66
N LEU A 70 14.10 6.74 5.19
CA LEU A 70 13.76 7.04 6.59
C LEU A 70 14.74 6.37 7.57
N PRO A 71 15.13 7.03 8.66
CA PRO A 71 15.89 6.37 9.72
C PRO A 71 15.16 5.13 10.24
N ILE A 72 15.90 4.06 10.52
CA ILE A 72 15.34 2.82 11.11
C ILE A 72 14.62 3.13 12.43
N THR A 73 15.12 4.11 13.17
CA THR A 73 14.53 4.61 14.41
C THR A 73 13.15 5.23 14.20
N GLU A 74 12.98 6.02 13.14
CA GLU A 74 11.68 6.58 12.77
C GLU A 74 10.69 5.49 12.37
N ILE A 75 11.13 4.50 11.58
CA ILE A 75 10.29 3.35 11.21
C ILE A 75 9.84 2.57 12.45
N ALA A 76 10.74 2.35 13.41
CA ALA A 76 10.42 1.66 14.66
C ALA A 76 9.36 2.43 15.47
N MET A 77 9.51 3.75 15.61
CA MET A 77 8.55 4.61 16.30
C MET A 77 7.19 4.64 15.60
N LEU A 78 7.19 4.74 14.27
CA LEU A 78 5.98 4.77 13.45
C LEU A 78 5.12 3.51 13.58
N LEU A 79 5.77 2.37 13.84
CA LEU A 79 5.13 1.07 14.01
C LEU A 79 4.97 0.68 15.49
N HIS A 80 5.10 1.66 16.40
CA HIS A 80 4.88 1.52 17.84
C HIS A 80 5.74 0.46 18.53
N HIS A 81 7.00 0.31 18.09
CA HIS A 81 7.98 -0.45 18.84
C HIS A 81 8.59 0.39 19.95
N SER A 82 8.61 -0.17 21.17
CA SER A 82 9.13 0.50 22.37
C SER A 82 10.63 0.80 22.33
N SER A 83 11.39 0.11 21.47
CA SER A 83 12.81 0.39 21.26
C SER A 83 13.29 -0.11 19.90
N ASN A 84 14.40 0.47 19.43
CA ASN A 84 15.08 0.03 18.20
C ASN A 84 15.54 -1.43 18.28
N GLN A 85 15.97 -1.88 19.46
CA GLN A 85 16.40 -3.25 19.69
C GLN A 85 15.21 -4.22 19.60
N ASN A 86 14.04 -3.84 20.14
CA ASN A 86 12.81 -4.63 20.01
C ASN A 86 12.36 -4.73 18.56
N PHE A 87 12.37 -3.61 17.84
CA PHE A 87 12.07 -3.59 16.41
C PHE A 87 13.04 -4.46 15.61
N ALA A 88 14.35 -4.30 15.79
CA ALA A 88 15.36 -5.06 15.04
C ALA A 88 15.24 -6.58 15.27
N ARG A 89 14.95 -7.01 16.50
CA ARG A 89 14.69 -8.43 16.82
C ARG A 89 13.42 -8.95 16.14
N ALA A 90 12.32 -8.22 16.25
CA ALA A 90 11.05 -8.59 15.62
C ALA A 90 11.18 -8.65 14.10
N PHE A 91 11.83 -7.66 13.50
CA PHE A 91 12.05 -7.58 12.06
C PHE A 91 12.96 -8.70 11.55
N ARG A 92 14.01 -9.06 12.30
CA ARG A 92 14.87 -10.20 11.97
C ARG A 92 14.13 -11.52 12.06
N HIS A 93 13.27 -11.69 13.07
CA HIS A 93 12.43 -12.88 13.16
C HIS A 93 11.44 -12.99 11.98
N PHE A 94 10.93 -11.85 11.50
CA PHE A 94 10.01 -11.79 10.37
C PHE A 94 10.68 -11.99 9.00
N SER A 95 11.81 -11.32 8.74
CA SER A 95 12.46 -11.25 7.42
C SER A 95 13.71 -12.14 7.28
N GLY A 96 14.17 -12.75 8.37
CA GLY A 96 15.43 -13.51 8.42
C GLY A 96 16.69 -12.65 8.60
N VAL A 97 16.64 -11.34 8.29
CA VAL A 97 17.80 -10.44 8.31
C VAL A 97 17.57 -9.17 9.13
N THR A 98 18.63 -8.44 9.45
CA THR A 98 18.49 -7.16 10.17
C THR A 98 17.85 -6.08 9.28
N PRO A 99 17.20 -5.05 9.86
CA PRO A 99 16.64 -3.94 9.07
C PRO A 99 17.66 -3.27 8.15
N THR A 100 18.89 -3.07 8.62
CA THR A 100 19.99 -2.49 7.84
C THR A 100 20.38 -3.37 6.65
N ASN A 101 20.53 -4.68 6.86
CA ASN A 101 20.87 -5.59 5.77
C ASN A 101 19.73 -5.69 4.76
N TYR A 102 18.47 -5.70 5.24
CA TYR A 102 17.30 -5.70 4.36
C TYR A 102 17.28 -4.47 3.45
N ARG A 103 17.53 -3.27 4.00
CA ARG A 103 17.62 -2.03 3.22
C ARG A 103 18.73 -2.07 2.16
N ASN A 104 19.91 -2.54 2.54
CA ASN A 104 21.09 -2.52 1.67
C ASN A 104 21.13 -3.67 0.65
N SER A 105 20.22 -4.65 0.75
CA SER A 105 20.13 -5.74 -0.22
C SER A 105 19.67 -5.21 -1.59
N ASN A 106 20.34 -5.63 -2.66
CA ASN A 106 19.91 -5.33 -4.03
C ASN A 106 18.63 -6.10 -4.40
N GLU A 107 18.47 -7.29 -3.83
CA GLU A 107 17.27 -8.11 -4.02
C GLU A 107 16.21 -7.76 -2.99
N TRP A 108 14.95 -7.82 -3.42
CA TRP A 108 13.79 -7.67 -2.56
C TRP A 108 13.02 -8.97 -2.51
N ASP A 109 13.22 -9.74 -1.45
CA ASP A 109 12.42 -10.92 -1.17
C ASP A 109 11.02 -10.51 -0.69
N LEU A 110 10.02 -10.86 -1.49
CA LEU A 110 8.60 -10.61 -1.22
C LEU A 110 7.92 -11.81 -0.54
N SER A 111 8.56 -12.97 -0.46
CA SER A 111 7.95 -14.23 0.03
C SER A 111 7.55 -14.16 1.51
N GLY A 112 8.30 -13.42 2.31
CA GLY A 112 8.00 -13.20 3.73
C GLY A 112 6.87 -12.21 4.00
N LEU A 113 6.49 -11.40 3.00
CA LEU A 113 5.50 -10.33 3.17
C LEU A 113 4.09 -10.89 3.36
N GLN A 114 3.35 -10.29 4.27
CA GLN A 114 1.96 -10.62 4.53
C GLN A 114 1.06 -9.67 3.77
N ALA A 115 0.45 -10.17 2.69
CA ALA A 115 -0.59 -9.46 1.96
C ALA A 115 -1.81 -9.18 2.86
N SER A 116 -2.57 -8.16 2.49
CA SER A 116 -3.83 -7.84 3.17
C SER A 116 -4.89 -8.84 2.84
N PHE A 117 -5.40 -9.54 3.86
CA PHE A 117 -6.59 -10.36 3.70
C PHE A 117 -7.86 -9.52 3.50
N PHE A 118 -7.83 -8.22 3.84
CA PHE A 118 -8.95 -7.31 3.59
C PHE A 118 -9.07 -6.96 2.10
N TYR A 119 -7.92 -6.70 1.45
CA TYR A 119 -7.86 -6.33 0.02
C TYR A 119 -7.53 -7.51 -0.90
N ALA A 120 -7.28 -8.71 -0.36
CA ALA A 120 -7.03 -9.91 -1.15
C ALA A 120 -8.28 -10.24 -1.99
N LYS A 121 -8.31 -9.73 -3.22
CA LYS A 121 -9.16 -10.25 -4.28
C LYS A 121 -8.42 -11.36 -5.02
N GLU A 122 -9.16 -12.29 -5.60
CA GLU A 122 -8.61 -13.20 -6.60
C GLU A 122 -8.20 -12.39 -7.83
N ILE A 123 -6.96 -11.89 -7.82
CA ILE A 123 -6.34 -11.31 -9.00
C ILE A 123 -5.74 -12.47 -9.77
N SER A 124 -6.12 -12.61 -11.05
CA SER A 124 -5.43 -13.53 -11.95
C SER A 124 -3.99 -13.03 -12.11
N PHE A 125 -3.03 -13.79 -11.58
CA PHE A 125 -1.60 -13.46 -11.65
C PHE A 125 -0.97 -13.84 -13.00
N ASN A 126 -1.69 -13.62 -14.11
CA ASN A 126 -1.14 -13.75 -15.46
C ASN A 126 -0.21 -12.55 -15.76
N VAL A 127 0.86 -12.43 -14.97
CA VAL A 127 1.88 -11.40 -15.12
C VAL A 127 2.79 -11.81 -16.26
N THR A 128 2.85 -10.96 -17.28
CA THR A 128 3.74 -11.11 -18.43
C THR A 128 4.75 -9.96 -18.43
N THR A 129 5.96 -10.19 -18.90
CA THR A 129 6.92 -9.10 -19.13
C THR A 129 6.67 -8.48 -20.50
N CYS A 130 6.68 -7.16 -20.60
CA CYS A 130 6.62 -6.45 -21.86
C CYS A 130 7.70 -5.35 -21.94
N THR A 131 7.97 -4.89 -23.15
CA THR A 131 8.78 -3.69 -23.38
C THR A 131 7.88 -2.61 -23.94
N LEU A 132 7.90 -1.44 -23.31
CA LEU A 132 7.16 -0.28 -23.79
C LEU A 132 8.14 0.72 -24.40
N PRO A 133 7.80 1.32 -25.55
CA PRO A 133 8.55 2.45 -26.08
C PRO A 133 8.32 3.69 -25.20
N GLU A 134 9.10 4.73 -25.46
CA GLU A 134 8.80 6.04 -24.88
C GLU A 134 7.46 6.53 -25.43
N GLN A 135 6.61 7.06 -24.54
CA GLN A 135 5.29 7.55 -24.91
C GLN A 135 5.00 8.87 -24.22
N TYR A 136 4.21 9.72 -24.87
CA TYR A 136 3.80 11.01 -24.34
C TYR A 136 2.31 10.99 -24.00
N ILE A 137 1.95 11.51 -22.83
CA ILE A 137 0.57 11.64 -22.39
C ILE A 137 0.24 13.11 -22.24
N THR A 138 -0.88 13.53 -22.82
CA THR A 138 -1.49 14.84 -22.54
C THR A 138 -2.69 14.64 -21.62
N GLY A 139 -2.82 15.47 -20.59
CA GLY A 139 -3.87 15.28 -19.61
C GLY A 139 -3.81 16.23 -18.42
N VAL A 140 -4.58 15.90 -17.37
CA VAL A 140 -4.57 16.65 -16.13
C VAL A 140 -3.63 15.97 -15.14
N SER A 141 -2.73 16.77 -14.57
CA SER A 141 -1.79 16.32 -13.54
C SER A 141 -2.28 16.72 -12.16
N TYR A 142 -2.32 15.74 -11.25
CA TYR A 142 -2.67 15.92 -9.85
C TYR A 142 -1.44 15.65 -9.00
N SER A 143 -1.03 16.62 -8.19
CA SER A 143 -0.03 16.41 -7.15
C SER A 143 -0.75 16.10 -5.84
N CYS A 144 -0.54 14.92 -5.28
CA CYS A 144 -0.99 14.59 -3.93
C CYS A 144 0.21 14.43 -3.01
N ALA A 145 0.12 15.02 -1.82
CA ALA A 145 0.93 14.59 -0.69
C ALA A 145 0.07 13.60 0.11
N ASP A 146 0.30 12.30 -0.08
CA ASP A 146 -0.35 11.27 0.71
C ASP A 146 0.64 10.66 1.70
N SER A 147 0.12 9.98 2.71
CA SER A 147 0.96 9.16 3.55
C SER A 147 1.48 7.99 2.71
N TYR A 148 2.79 7.70 2.78
CA TYR A 148 3.25 6.36 2.37
C TYR A 148 2.70 5.29 3.32
N LEU A 149 1.91 5.62 4.35
CA LEU A 149 1.08 4.74 5.17
C LEU A 149 -0.29 4.57 4.49
N TYR A 150 -0.86 3.36 4.50
CA TYR A 150 -2.04 3.05 3.71
C TYR A 150 -3.17 3.91 4.27
N ASN A 151 -3.62 4.89 3.51
CA ASN A 151 -4.62 5.86 3.94
C ASN A 151 -5.88 5.63 3.11
N THR A 152 -6.94 5.18 3.75
CA THR A 152 -8.25 4.98 3.09
C THR A 152 -8.93 6.31 2.74
N ASN A 153 -8.47 7.43 3.28
CA ASN A 153 -8.97 8.77 3.01
C ASN A 153 -8.07 9.50 1.99
N ASN A 154 -7.64 8.81 0.93
CA ASN A 154 -6.80 9.42 -0.10
C ASN A 154 -7.65 10.28 -1.06
N LEU A 155 -7.49 11.61 -0.97
CA LEU A 155 -8.12 12.58 -1.87
C LEU A 155 -7.76 12.34 -3.34
N LEU A 156 -6.58 11.78 -3.61
CA LEU A 156 -6.12 11.46 -4.97
C LEU A 156 -7.06 10.47 -5.66
N THR A 157 -7.56 9.46 -4.94
CA THR A 157 -8.50 8.49 -5.51
C THR A 157 -9.74 9.20 -6.02
N ASP A 158 -10.30 10.15 -5.26
CA ASP A 158 -11.48 10.91 -5.68
C ASP A 158 -11.20 11.81 -6.91
N TYR A 159 -10.05 12.51 -6.94
CA TYR A 159 -9.67 13.34 -8.09
C TYR A 159 -9.44 12.52 -9.35
N ILE A 160 -8.67 11.44 -9.27
CA ILE A 160 -8.42 10.52 -10.39
C ILE A 160 -9.74 9.90 -10.87
N GLN A 161 -10.58 9.44 -9.94
CA GLN A 161 -11.84 8.79 -10.27
C GLN A 161 -12.76 9.74 -11.05
N LYS A 162 -12.89 11.00 -10.59
CA LYS A 162 -13.69 12.03 -11.28
C LYS A 162 -13.17 12.30 -12.69
N GLU A 163 -11.86 12.40 -12.86
CA GLU A 163 -11.25 12.68 -14.17
C GLU A 163 -11.39 11.50 -15.15
N VAL A 164 -11.19 10.27 -14.67
CA VAL A 164 -11.42 9.06 -15.47
C VAL A 164 -12.89 8.98 -15.91
N ILE A 165 -13.84 9.24 -15.01
CA ILE A 165 -15.27 9.28 -15.36
C ILE A 165 -15.54 10.37 -16.42
N ARG A 166 -14.92 11.55 -16.29
CA ARG A 166 -15.07 12.64 -17.27
C ARG A 166 -14.61 12.22 -18.65
N LEU A 167 -13.43 11.59 -18.75
CA LEU A 167 -12.85 11.11 -20.02
C LEU A 167 -13.68 9.98 -20.65
N ILE A 168 -14.20 9.05 -19.84
CA ILE A 168 -15.10 7.99 -20.32
C ILE A 168 -16.37 8.63 -20.90
N LYS A 169 -16.97 9.60 -20.19
CA LYS A 169 -18.18 10.30 -20.66
C LYS A 169 -17.96 11.12 -21.93
N SER A 170 -16.72 11.55 -22.20
CA SER A 170 -16.36 12.24 -23.45
C SER A 170 -16.09 11.29 -24.63
N GLY A 171 -16.27 9.97 -24.45
CA GLY A 171 -16.05 8.97 -25.49
C GLY A 171 -14.62 8.43 -25.58
N THR A 172 -13.76 8.74 -24.60
CA THR A 172 -12.38 8.23 -24.55
C THR A 172 -12.38 6.77 -24.12
N THR A 173 -11.79 5.89 -24.93
CA THR A 173 -11.73 4.45 -24.65
C THR A 173 -10.45 4.03 -23.94
N ASN A 174 -9.32 4.64 -24.29
CA ASN A 174 -8.01 4.35 -23.70
C ASN A 174 -7.58 5.52 -22.81
N ILE A 175 -7.59 5.31 -21.50
CA ILE A 175 -7.17 6.29 -20.50
C ILE A 175 -5.91 5.76 -19.84
N TYR A 176 -4.90 6.61 -19.76
CA TYR A 176 -3.59 6.28 -19.23
C TYR A 176 -3.36 7.05 -17.94
N LEU A 177 -2.74 6.36 -16.97
CA LEU A 177 -2.33 6.94 -15.70
C LEU A 177 -0.83 6.73 -15.53
N ILE A 178 -0.07 7.82 -15.43
CA ILE A 178 1.34 7.76 -15.03
C ILE A 178 1.42 8.36 -13.63
N GLY A 179 2.04 7.64 -12.71
CA GLY A 179 2.38 8.14 -11.39
C GLY A 179 3.89 8.29 -11.26
N GLU A 180 4.36 9.50 -11.01
CA GLU A 180 5.73 9.73 -10.53
C GLU A 180 5.69 9.95 -9.02
N THR A 181 6.61 9.32 -8.30
CA THR A 181 6.65 9.37 -6.84
C THR A 181 7.94 10.02 -6.36
N ILE A 182 7.81 11.10 -5.60
CA ILE A 182 8.92 11.80 -4.95
C ILE A 182 9.02 11.28 -3.51
N LEU A 183 10.14 10.64 -3.22
CA LEU A 183 10.39 10.04 -1.91
C LEU A 183 10.72 11.11 -0.86
N PRO A 184 10.04 11.12 0.30
CA PRO A 184 10.38 12.02 1.38
C PRO A 184 11.75 11.70 1.98
N GLN A 185 12.51 12.73 2.32
CA GLN A 185 13.78 12.57 3.03
C GLN A 185 13.58 12.34 4.53
N ASN A 186 12.53 12.92 5.15
CA ASN A 186 12.19 12.81 6.57
C ASN A 186 10.66 12.87 6.80
N ILE A 187 10.18 12.40 7.95
CA ILE A 187 8.79 12.59 8.39
C ILE A 187 8.67 13.95 9.09
N LYS A 188 7.84 14.88 8.60
CA LYS A 188 7.50 16.11 9.35
C LYS A 188 6.65 15.77 10.59
N GLU A 189 6.62 16.66 11.58
CA GLU A 189 6.04 16.48 12.92
C GLU A 189 4.62 15.85 12.97
N SER A 190 3.84 15.89 11.89
CA SER A 190 2.53 15.23 11.81
C SER A 190 2.57 13.71 11.74
N ARG A 191 3.74 13.03 11.70
CA ARG A 191 3.88 11.57 11.51
C ARG A 191 3.22 11.00 10.23
N VAL A 192 2.60 11.86 9.43
CA VAL A 192 2.06 11.54 8.11
C VAL A 192 3.22 11.63 7.14
N GLY A 193 3.79 10.49 6.80
CA GLY A 193 4.93 10.43 5.91
C GLY A 193 4.56 10.86 4.50
N GLN A 194 4.92 12.08 4.10
CA GLN A 194 4.46 12.67 2.84
C GLN A 194 5.16 12.04 1.63
N LEU A 195 4.48 11.09 0.97
CA LEU A 195 4.73 10.73 -0.41
C LEU A 195 4.11 11.78 -1.30
N VAL A 196 4.92 12.52 -2.06
CA VAL A 196 4.37 13.37 -3.11
C VAL A 196 4.31 12.55 -4.38
N ALA A 197 3.10 12.23 -4.84
CA ALA A 197 2.91 11.59 -6.13
C ALA A 197 2.26 12.58 -7.10
N THR A 198 2.83 12.69 -8.28
CA THR A 198 2.21 13.37 -9.42
C THR A 198 1.59 12.32 -10.30
N VAL A 199 0.25 12.34 -10.42
CA VAL A 199 -0.47 11.45 -11.32
C VAL A 199 -1.04 12.24 -12.49
N THR A 200 -0.64 11.87 -13.69
CA THR A 200 -1.19 12.42 -14.93
C THR A 200 -2.21 11.44 -15.50
N VAL A 201 -3.44 11.90 -15.69
CA VAL A 201 -4.53 11.14 -16.31
C VAL A 201 -4.81 11.73 -17.68
N GLY A 202 -4.75 10.91 -18.73
CA GLY A 202 -4.87 11.44 -20.09
C GLY A 202 -4.86 10.42 -21.21
N THR A 203 -4.56 10.91 -22.41
CA THR A 203 -4.47 10.13 -23.65
C THR A 203 -3.09 10.24 -24.28
N LEU A 204 -2.71 9.22 -25.07
CA LEU A 204 -1.45 9.22 -25.79
C LEU A 204 -1.41 10.27 -26.90
N VAL A 205 -0.28 10.94 -27.03
CA VAL A 205 0.04 11.86 -28.14
C VAL A 205 1.36 11.48 -28.80
N ASN A 206 1.48 11.80 -30.09
CA ASN A 206 2.63 11.43 -30.91
C ASN A 206 3.83 12.37 -30.76
N VAL A 207 3.62 13.58 -30.21
CA VAL A 207 4.64 14.62 -30.12
C VAL A 207 4.66 15.17 -28.69
N SER A 208 5.86 15.33 -28.13
CA SER A 208 6.06 16.00 -26.85
C SER A 208 5.74 17.48 -26.97
N SER A 209 4.91 18.02 -26.06
CA SER A 209 4.74 19.45 -25.82
C SER A 209 5.10 19.79 -24.37
N GLU A 210 5.17 21.09 -24.02
CA GLU A 210 5.49 21.53 -22.66
C GLU A 210 4.59 20.90 -21.58
N ASP A 211 3.33 20.59 -21.92
CA ASP A 211 2.33 20.04 -21.00
C ASP A 211 2.23 18.49 -21.03
N THR A 212 3.12 17.81 -21.76
CA THR A 212 3.07 16.33 -21.84
C THR A 212 3.87 15.64 -20.74
N ALA A 213 3.27 14.63 -20.12
CA ALA A 213 3.96 13.70 -19.24
C ALA A 213 4.64 12.59 -20.07
N ILE A 214 5.85 12.20 -19.68
CA ILE A 214 6.66 11.21 -20.40
C ILE A 214 6.59 9.86 -19.68
N MET A 215 6.17 8.81 -20.38
CA MET A 215 6.39 7.43 -19.97
C MET A 215 7.71 6.96 -20.57
N THR A 216 8.70 6.70 -19.72
CA THR A 216 10.02 6.25 -20.18
C THR A 216 9.96 4.86 -20.81
N SER A 217 10.77 4.66 -21.85
CA SER A 217 10.93 3.33 -22.44
C SER A 217 11.59 2.36 -21.47
N GLY A 218 11.24 1.07 -21.54
CA GLY A 218 11.83 0.09 -20.63
C GLY A 218 11.12 -1.25 -20.58
N LYS A 219 11.58 -2.11 -19.66
CA LYS A 219 10.95 -3.39 -19.33
C LYS A 219 9.93 -3.19 -18.22
N PHE A 220 8.72 -3.67 -18.44
CA PHE A 220 7.59 -3.57 -17.52
C PHE A 220 6.97 -4.94 -17.28
N CYS A 221 6.24 -5.04 -16.17
CA CYS A 221 5.33 -6.15 -15.93
C CYS A 221 3.91 -5.71 -16.34
N ARG A 222 3.22 -6.56 -17.10
CA ARG A 222 1.83 -6.38 -17.51
C ARG A 222 0.98 -7.46 -16.88
N TYR A 223 -0.09 -7.04 -16.23
CA TYR A 223 -1.17 -7.91 -15.81
C TYR A 223 -2.50 -7.26 -16.20
N SER A 224 -3.52 -8.08 -16.40
CA SER A 224 -4.86 -7.62 -16.73
C SER A 224 -5.79 -7.94 -15.57
N PHE A 225 -6.63 -6.98 -15.20
CA PHE A 225 -7.72 -7.19 -14.25
C PHE A 225 -8.99 -6.53 -14.78
N SER A 226 -10.13 -7.04 -14.33
CA SER A 226 -11.45 -6.45 -14.59
C SER A 226 -12.20 -6.43 -13.27
N CYS A 227 -12.81 -5.30 -12.96
CA CYS A 227 -13.70 -5.16 -11.83
C CYS A 227 -14.83 -4.21 -12.21
N LYS A 228 -15.91 -4.23 -11.42
CA LYS A 228 -16.92 -3.17 -11.53
C LYS A 228 -16.36 -1.86 -11.00
N TRP A 229 -16.88 -0.73 -11.47
CA TRP A 229 -16.38 0.58 -11.05
C TRP A 229 -16.60 0.83 -9.55
N GLU A 230 -17.69 0.30 -8.99
CA GLU A 230 -18.00 0.37 -7.56
C GLU A 230 -17.03 -0.43 -6.69
N GLU A 231 -16.21 -1.29 -7.30
CA GLU A 231 -15.23 -2.13 -6.64
C GLU A 231 -13.80 -1.58 -6.77
N TYR A 232 -13.62 -0.45 -7.46
CA TYR A 232 -12.36 0.27 -7.65
C TYR A 232 -12.14 1.23 -6.46
N TYR A 233 -11.29 0.85 -5.51
CA TYR A 233 -10.90 1.62 -4.31
C TYR A 233 -9.39 1.60 -4.14
#